data_AF-A0A126P1P5-F1
#
_entry.id   AF-A0A126P1P5-F1
#
_cell.length_a   1.000
_cell.length_b   1.000
_cell.length_c   1.000
_cell.angle_alpha   90.00
_cell.angle_beta   90.00
_cell.angle_gamma   90.00
#
_symmetry.space_group_name_H-M   'P 1'
#
loop_
_entity.id
_entity.type
_entity.pdbx_description
1 polymer ?
#
loop_
_entity_poly.entity_id
_entity_poly.type
_entity_poly.pdbx_seq_one_letter_code
_entity_poly.pdbx_strand_id
1 'polypeptide(L)' 'MDLRLLTFNYWIEAARDQLARAALYSAPVVRADFLRMTQSFVRLALRAANAMGCAARKALCLRILNWLRADLIHCTA' A
#
# COMPACT_ATOMS: atom_id res chain seq x y z
N MET A 1 21.16 12.71 -2.48
CA MET A 1 19.87 12.05 -2.76
C MET A 1 19.30 11.56 -1.44
N ASP A 2 18.07 11.93 -1.05
CA ASP A 2 17.50 11.48 0.25
C ASP A 2 17.04 10.02 0.15
N LEU A 3 17.77 9.12 0.82
CA LEU A 3 17.49 7.68 0.83
C LEU A 3 16.06 7.35 1.31
N ARG A 4 15.51 8.16 2.22
CA ARG A 4 14.16 7.95 2.76
C ARG A 4 13.11 8.28 1.70
N LEU A 5 13.34 9.31 0.89
CA LEU A 5 12.45 9.67 -0.20
C LEU A 5 12.46 8.60 -1.30
N LEU A 6 13.63 8.07 -1.65
CA LEU A 6 13.74 6.96 -2.60
C LEU A 6 13.02 5.71 -2.09
N THR A 7 13.23 5.38 -0.82
CA THR A 7 12.58 4.24 -0.18
C THR A 7 11.06 4.41 -0.17
N PHE A 8 10.57 5.61 0.13
CA PHE A 8 9.15 5.94 0.06
C PHE A 8 8.60 5.74 -1.35
N ASN A 9 9.25 6.33 -2.36
CA ASN A 9 8.80 6.26 -3.75
C ASN A 9 8.77 4.81 -4.24
N TYR A 10 9.85 4.06 -3.98
CA TYR A 10 9.95 2.65 -4.34
C TYR A 10 8.78 1.82 -3.77
N TRP A 11 8.49 1.94 -2.48
CA TRP A 11 7.42 1.17 -1.86
C TRP A 11 6.02 1.61 -2.30
N ILE A 12 5.80 2.90 -2.61
CA ILE A 12 4.54 3.38 -3.18
C ILE A 12 4.34 2.88 -4.61
N GLU A 13 5.38 2.89 -5.43
CA GLU A 13 5.34 2.34 -6.80
C GLU A 13 5.06 0.84 -6.77
N ALA A 14 5.79 0.08 -5.93
CA ALA A 14 5.55 -1.35 -5.74
C ALA A 14 4.13 -1.64 -5.24
N ALA A 15 3.59 -0.84 -4.33
CA ALA A 15 2.21 -0.96 -3.87
C ALA A 15 1.21 -0.72 -5.02
N ARG A 16 1.44 0.31 -5.84
CA ARG A 16 0.59 0.61 -7.00
C ARG A 16 0.58 -0.55 -7.99
N ASP A 17 1.73 -1.13 -8.28
CA ASP A 17 1.85 -2.24 -9.23
C ASP A 17 1.14 -3.50 -8.72
N GLN A 18 1.23 -3.80 -7.41
CA GLN A 18 0.48 -4.90 -6.81
C GLN A 18 -1.03 -4.66 -6.80
N LEU A 19 -1.46 -3.41 -6.56
CA LEU A 19 -2.87 -3.05 -6.61
C LEU A 19 -3.44 -3.20 -8.03
N ALA A 20 -2.67 -2.80 -9.05
CA ALA A 20 -3.05 -3.01 -10.45
C ALA A 20 -3.19 -4.50 -10.79
N ARG A 21 -2.30 -5.36 -10.28
CA ARG A 21 -2.42 -6.82 -10.41
C ARG A 21 -3.66 -7.35 -9.71
N ALA A 22 -3.99 -6.87 -8.51
CA ALA A 22 -5.18 -7.28 -7.77
C ALA A 22 -6.47 -7.11 -8.60
N ALA A 23 -6.54 -6.05 -9.40
CA ALA A 23 -7.69 -5.76 -10.27
C ALA A 23 -7.86 -6.76 -11.43
N LEU A 24 -6.84 -7.56 -11.75
CA LEU A 24 -6.90 -8.58 -12.81
C LEU A 24 -7.53 -9.90 -12.33
N TYR A 25 -7.67 -10.10 -11.03
CA TYR A 25 -8.16 -11.35 -10.46
C TYR A 25 -9.59 -11.18 -9.93
N SER A 26 -10.50 -11.98 -10.47
CA SER A 26 -11.91 -12.04 -10.03
C SER A 26 -12.11 -12.93 -8.79
N ALA A 27 -11.23 -13.92 -8.58
CA ALA A 27 -11.29 -14.81 -7.43
C ALA A 27 -10.99 -14.03 -6.13
N PRO A 28 -11.92 -14.00 -5.14
CA PRO A 28 -11.76 -13.19 -3.93
C PRO A 28 -10.50 -13.50 -3.14
N VAL A 29 -10.16 -14.80 -3.00
CA VAL A 29 -8.99 -15.25 -2.26
C VAL A 29 -7.70 -14.74 -2.91
N VAL A 30 -7.57 -14.87 -4.23
CA VAL A 30 -6.39 -14.42 -4.97
C VAL A 30 -6.27 -12.90 -4.90
N ARG A 31 -7.38 -12.18 -5.11
CA ARG A 31 -7.40 -10.72 -4.96
C ARG A 31 -7.00 -10.29 -3.55
N ALA A 32 -7.46 -10.97 -2.51
CA ALA A 32 -7.10 -10.68 -1.12
C ALA A 32 -5.59 -10.80 -0.87
N ASP A 33 -4.90 -11.77 -1.46
CA ASP A 33 -3.45 -11.92 -1.31
C ASP A 33 -2.67 -10.73 -1.89
N PHE A 34 -3.06 -10.25 -3.08
CA PHE A 34 -2.48 -9.05 -3.67
C PHE A 34 -2.76 -7.80 -2.84
N LEU A 35 -3.98 -7.68 -2.27
CA LEU A 35 -4.32 -6.56 -1.39
C LEU A 35 -3.53 -6.59 -0.06
N ARG A 36 -3.28 -7.78 0.52
CA ARG A 36 -2.41 -7.94 1.71
C ARG A 36 -0.96 -7.57 1.40
N MET A 37 -0.46 -7.96 0.23
CA MET A 37 0.88 -7.58 -0.21
C MET A 37 0.99 -6.05 -0.41
N THR A 38 0.00 -5.46 -1.09
CA THR A 38 -0.12 -4.01 -1.25
C THR A 38 -0.11 -3.29 0.11
N GLN A 39 -0.88 -3.79 1.07
CA GLN A 39 -0.93 -3.24 2.43
C GLN A 39 0.46 -3.25 3.11
N SER A 40 1.23 -4.32 2.91
CA SER A 40 2.58 -4.45 3.46
C SER A 40 3.54 -3.42 2.86
N PHE A 41 3.48 -3.20 1.55
CA PHE A 41 4.29 -2.18 0.88
C PHE A 41 3.93 -0.76 1.32
N VAL A 42 2.64 -0.45 1.46
CA VAL A 42 2.21 0.87 1.97
C VAL A 42 2.68 1.09 3.42
N ARG A 43 2.75 0.04 4.26
CA ARG A 43 3.34 0.15 5.61
C ARG A 43 4.84 0.47 5.56
N LEU A 44 5.58 -0.09 4.61
CA LEU A 44 7.00 0.23 4.42
C LEU A 44 7.18 1.68 3.95
N ALA A 45 6.36 2.14 3.00
CA ALA A 45 6.32 3.55 2.62
C ALA A 45 5.99 4.46 3.82
N LEU A 46 5.01 4.09 4.65
CA LEU A 46 4.64 4.85 5.85
C LEU A 46 5.81 4.99 6.84
N ARG A 47 6.63 3.95 7.02
CA ARG A 47 7.85 4.02 7.86
C ARG A 47 8.82 5.07 7.33
N ALA A 48 9.06 5.08 6.01
CA ALA A 48 9.91 6.09 5.38
C ALA A 48 9.30 7.51 5.50
N ALA A 49 7.98 7.65 5.33
CA ALA A 49 7.28 8.93 5.51
C ALA A 49 7.42 9.49 6.92
N ASN A 50 7.27 8.63 7.94
CA ASN A 50 7.48 9.00 9.34
C ASN A 50 8.94 9.41 9.60
N ALA A 51 9.92 8.67 9.06
CA ALA A 51 11.35 8.99 9.19
C ALA A 51 11.76 10.32 8.52
N MET A 52 10.98 10.78 7.53
CA MET A 52 11.14 12.10 6.92
C MET A 52 10.39 13.21 7.67
N GLY A 53 9.51 12.89 8.62
CA GLY A 53 8.61 13.86 9.26
C GLY A 53 7.58 14.47 8.30
N CYS A 54 7.28 13.83 7.17
CA CYS A 54 6.42 14.41 6.14
C CYS A 54 4.93 14.06 6.37
N ALA A 55 4.17 15.02 6.89
CA ALA A 55 2.75 14.85 7.23
C ALA A 55 1.88 14.46 6.02
N ALA A 56 2.09 15.07 4.85
CA ALA A 56 1.32 14.76 3.64
C ALA A 56 1.50 13.30 3.18
N ARG A 57 2.74 12.81 3.17
CA ARG A 57 3.05 11.41 2.80
C ARG A 57 2.49 10.42 3.82
N LYS A 58 2.56 10.76 5.11
CA LYS A 58 1.94 9.97 6.19
C LYS A 58 0.43 9.86 5.98
N ALA A 59 -0.25 10.99 5.74
CA ALA A 59 -1.69 11.02 5.52
C ALA A 59 -2.11 10.21 4.28
N LEU A 60 -1.35 10.30 3.19
CA LEU A 60 -1.55 9.46 2.00
C LEU A 60 -1.51 7.97 2.34
N CYS A 61 -0.43 7.51 2.99
CA CYS A 61 -0.31 6.10 3.36
C CYS A 61 -1.46 5.62 4.26
N LEU A 62 -1.85 6.42 5.26
CA LEU A 62 -2.95 6.06 6.15
C LEU A 62 -4.29 5.96 5.40
N ARG A 63 -4.54 6.88 4.46
CA ARG A 63 -5.74 6.85 3.61
C ARG A 63 -5.79 5.59 2.76
N ILE A 64 -4.67 5.24 2.10
CA ILE A 64 -4.57 4.00 1.31
C ILE A 64 -4.77 2.76 2.20
N LEU A 65 -4.15 2.71 3.38
CA LEU A 65 -4.31 1.59 4.31
C LEU A 65 -5.76 1.40 4.75
N ASN A 66 -6.51 2.48 4.94
CA ASN A 66 -7.93 2.41 5.29
C ASN A 66 -8.76 1.83 4.13
N TRP A 67 -8.51 2.27 2.89
CA TRP A 67 -9.17 1.70 1.71
C TRP A 67 -8.86 0.22 1.52
N LEU A 68 -7.59 -0.18 1.61
CA LEU A 68 -7.19 -1.58 1.51
C LEU A 68 -7.86 -2.45 2.58
N ARG A 69 -8.06 -1.91 3.79
CA ARG A 69 -8.72 -2.64 4.87
C ARG A 69 -10.20 -2.86 4.57
N ALA A 70 -10.88 -1.86 3.99
CA ALA A 70 -12.26 -2.00 3.53
C ALA A 70 -12.39 -3.04 2.40
N ASP A 71 -11.53 -2.95 1.38
CA ASP A 71 -11.52 -3.90 0.26
C ASP A 71 -11.25 -5.34 0.72
N LEU A 72 -10.33 -5.52 1.68
CA LEU A 72 -10.02 -6.84 2.22
C LEU A 72 -11.23 -7.47 2.95
N ILE A 73 -12.02 -6.68 3.68
CA ILE A 73 -13.24 -7.17 4.33
C ILE A 73 -14.20 -7.74 3.28
N HIS A 74 -14.36 -7.06 2.14
CA HIS A 74 -15.21 -7.52 1.04
C HIS A 74 -14.68 -8.76 0.31
N CYS A 75 -13.38 -9.05 0.38
CA CYS A 75 -12.81 -10.25 -0.24
C CYS A 75 -12.87 -11.49 0.66
N THR A 76 -13.10 -11.32 1.96
CA THR A 76 -13.12 -12.40 2.96
C THR A 76 -14.49 -12.65 3.57
N ALA A 77 -15.49 -11.82 3.25
CA ALA A 77 -16.90 -12.02 3.58
C ALA A 77 -17.56 -12.94 2.56
#